data_AF-A0A0B8NX62-F1
#
_entry.id   AF-A0A0B8NX62-F1
#
_cell.length_a   1.000
_cell.length_b   1.000
_cell.length_c   1.000
_cell.angle_alpha   90.00
_cell.angle_beta   90.00
_cell.angle_gamma   90.00
#
_symmetry.space_group_name_H-M   'P 1'
#
loop_
_entity.id
_entity.type
_entity.pdbx_description
1 polymer ?
#
loop_
_entity_poly.entity_id
_entity_poly.type
_entity_poly.pdbx_seq_one_letter_code
_entity_poly.pdbx_strand_id
1 'polypeptide(L)' 'METLDKIKQQIEQNAILLYMKGSPKLPSCGFSSQAAQALMACGEKFAYVDILQNPDIRAELPAYAQWPTFPQLWSKAS' A
#
# COMPACT_ATOMS: atom_id res chain seq x y z
N MET A 1 8.78 -5.57 17.54
CA MET A 1 9.13 -5.61 16.11
C MET A 1 9.01 -4.20 15.60
N GLU A 2 10.06 -3.64 15.01
CA GLU A 2 10.00 -2.26 14.54
C GLU A 2 9.06 -2.16 13.34
N THR A 3 8.37 -1.02 13.18
CA THR A 3 7.44 -0.77 12.08
C THR A 3 8.13 -0.93 10.72
N LEU A 4 9.41 -0.55 10.63
CA LEU A 4 10.23 -0.73 9.45
C LEU A 4 10.35 -2.21 9.03
N ASP A 5 10.57 -3.11 9.99
CA ASP A 5 10.65 -4.55 9.71
C ASP A 5 9.31 -5.10 9.20
N LYS A 6 8.20 -4.61 9.77
CA LYS A 6 6.85 -4.97 9.33
C LYS A 6 6.61 -4.52 7.87
N ILE A 7 7.01 -3.29 7.52
CA ILE A 7 6.91 -2.76 6.15
C ILE A 7 7.73 -3.61 5.17
N LYS A 8 9.00 -3.89 5.51
CA LYS A 8 9.88 -4.74 4.69
C LYS A 8 9.28 -6.13 4.48
N GLN A 9 8.82 -6.76 5.56
CA GLN A 9 8.19 -8.07 5.49
C GLN A 9 6.93 -8.06 4.63
N GLN A 10 6.08 -7.03 4.73
CA GLN A 10 4.89 -6.88 3.89
C GLN A 10 5.26 -6.78 2.41
N ILE A 11 6.26 -5.98 2.06
CA ILE A 11 6.73 -5.84 0.67
C ILE A 11 7.35 -7.15 0.16
N GLU A 12 8.14 -7.83 1.00
CA GLU A 12 8.77 -9.11 0.65
C GLU A 12 7.78 -10.25 0.53
N GLN A 13 6.68 -10.27 1.27
CA GLN A 13 5.71 -11.37 1.23
C GLN A 13 4.67 -11.22 0.11
N ASN A 14 4.47 -10.01 -0.42
CA ASN A 14 3.41 -9.75 -1.38
C ASN A 14 4.01 -9.38 -2.75
N ALA A 15 3.65 -10.14 -3.79
CA ALA A 15 4.12 -9.87 -5.15
C ALA A 15 3.64 -8.51 -5.68
N ILE A 16 2.41 -8.13 -5.31
CA ILE A 16 1.81 -6.82 -5.58
C ILE A 16 1.15 -6.36 -4.29
N LEU A 17 1.53 -5.17 -3.80
CA LEU A 17 1.06 -4.59 -2.54
C LEU A 17 0.69 -3.13 -2.73
N LEU A 18 -0.53 -2.76 -2.33
CA LEU A 18 -1.02 -1.39 -2.36
C LEU A 18 -1.20 -0.83 -0.95
N TYR A 19 -0.38 0.14 -0.56
CA TYR A 19 -0.67 0.97 0.62
C TYR A 19 -1.66 2.05 0.22
N MET A 20 -2.84 2.07 0.84
CA MET A 20 -3.94 2.97 0.46
C MET A 20 -4.71 3.48 1.68
N LYS A 21 -5.55 4.50 1.46
CA LYS A 21 -6.48 5.02 2.47
C LYS A 21 -7.83 4.30 2.32
N GLY A 22 -8.21 3.49 3.30
CA GLY A 22 -9.36 2.61 3.22
C GLY A 22 -9.01 1.25 2.59
N SER A 23 -9.99 0.61 1.95
CA SER A 23 -9.84 -0.69 1.28
C SER A 23 -10.21 -0.59 -0.21
N PRO A 24 -9.83 -1.57 -1.05
CA PRO A 24 -10.21 -1.58 -2.47
C PRO A 24 -11.72 -1.52 -2.71
N LYS A 25 -12.52 -2.07 -1.77
CA LYS A 25 -13.99 -2.05 -1.83
C LYS A 25 -14.60 -0.78 -1.23
N LEU A 26 -13.94 -0.19 -0.23
CA LEU A 26 -14.37 1.01 0.48
C LEU A 26 -13.20 2.01 0.59
N PRO A 27 -12.83 2.69 -0.50
CA PRO A 27 -11.74 3.65 -0.49
C PRO A 27 -12.15 4.93 0.24
N SER A 28 -11.25 5.48 1.06
CA SER A 28 -11.48 6.72 1.82
C SER A 28 -10.88 7.97 1.15
N CYS A 29 -10.34 7.83 -0.06
CA CYS A 29 -9.72 8.92 -0.82
C CYS A 29 -9.82 8.65 -2.32
N GLY A 30 -10.08 9.68 -3.12
CA GLY A 30 -10.20 9.56 -4.59
C GLY A 30 -8.96 8.97 -5.26
N PHE A 31 -7.75 9.36 -4.83
CA PHE A 31 -6.50 8.79 -5.35
C PHE A 31 -6.37 7.29 -5.03
N SER A 32 -6.74 6.89 -3.81
CA SER A 32 -6.78 5.47 -3.41
C SER A 32 -7.82 4.67 -4.19
N SER A 33 -8.97 5.27 -4.50
CA SER A 33 -10.00 4.66 -5.35
C SER A 33 -9.47 4.40 -6.77
N GLN A 34 -8.83 5.39 -7.38
CA GLN A 34 -8.30 5.28 -8.74
C GLN A 34 -7.20 4.22 -8.84
N ALA A 35 -6.25 4.20 -7.90
CA ALA A 35 -5.18 3.20 -7.88
C ALA A 35 -5.72 1.77 -7.69
N ALA A 36 -6.67 1.58 -6.77
CA ALA A 36 -7.29 0.28 -6.55
C ALA A 36 -8.08 -0.18 -7.78
N GLN A 37 -8.83 0.71 -8.44
CA GLN A 37 -9.56 0.39 -9.67
C GLN A 37 -8.64 0.00 -10.82
N ALA A 38 -7.54 0.73 -11.02
CA ALA A 38 -6.55 0.41 -12.03
C ALA A 38 -5.94 -0.99 -11.82
N LEU A 39 -5.58 -1.32 -10.59
CA LEU A 39 -5.05 -2.65 -10.25
C LEU A 39 -6.08 -3.76 -10.41
N MET A 40 -7.33 -3.52 -10.01
CA MET A 40 -8.42 -4.48 -10.23
C MET A 40 -8.67 -4.72 -11.73
N ALA A 41 -8.54 -3.68 -12.57
CA ALA A 41 -8.69 -3.79 -14.01
C ALA A 41 -7.57 -4.61 -14.69
N CYS A 42 -6.38 -4.69 -14.07
CA CYS A 42 -5.31 -5.59 -14.53
C CYS A 42 -5.64 -7.08 -14.34
N GLY A 43 -6.64 -7.43 -13.52
CA GLY A 43 -7.09 -8.81 -13.30
C GLY A 43 -6.18 -9.64 -12.39
N GLU A 44 -5.07 -9.07 -11.91
CA GLU A 44 -4.12 -9.75 -11.02
C GLU A 44 -4.52 -9.60 -9.54
N LYS A 45 -4.18 -10.62 -8.74
CA LYS A 45 -4.39 -10.56 -7.29
C LYS A 45 -3.33 -9.66 -6.65
N PHE A 46 -3.76 -8.74 -5.81
CA PHE A 46 -2.88 -7.88 -5.03
C PHE A 46 -3.31 -7.84 -3.55
N ALA A 47 -2.33 -7.64 -2.68
CA ALA A 47 -2.57 -7.35 -1.27
C ALA A 47 -2.72 -5.84 -1.07
N TYR A 48 -3.38 -5.44 0.02
CA TYR A 48 -3.51 -4.03 0.38
C TYR A 48 -3.29 -3.82 1.88
N VAL A 49 -2.86 -2.61 2.24
CA VAL A 49 -2.76 -2.16 3.63
C VAL A 49 -3.48 -0.83 3.75
N ASP A 50 -4.45 -0.77 4.66
CA ASP A 50 -5.11 0.48 5.02
C ASP A 50 -4.25 1.26 6.02
N ILE A 51 -3.63 2.34 5.53
CA ILE A 51 -2.76 3.21 6.34
C ILE A 51 -3.55 4.09 7.31
N LEU A 52 -4.88 4.17 7.19
CA LEU A 52 -5.72 4.84 8.19
C LEU A 52 -5.89 3.98 9.45
N GLN A 53 -5.83 2.65 9.31
CA GLN A 53 -5.87 1.68 10.41
C GLN A 53 -4.47 1.37 10.97
N ASN A 54 -3.41 1.74 10.25
CA ASN A 54 -2.01 1.51 10.62
C ASN A 54 -1.25 2.85 10.68
N PRO A 55 -1.44 3.65 11.75
CA PRO A 55 -0.82 4.97 11.88
C PRO A 55 0.71 4.91 11.95
N ASP A 56 1.26 3.81 12.46
CA ASP A 56 2.68 3.48 12.46
C ASP A 56 3.24 3.40 11.03
N ILE A 57 2.59 2.61 10.17
CA ILE A 57 2.99 2.48 8.76
C ILE A 57 2.87 3.83 8.04
N ARG A 58 1.81 4.60 8.33
CA ARG A 58 1.61 5.92 7.74
C ARG A 58 2.75 6.90 8.06
N ALA A 59 3.33 6.80 9.25
CA ALA A 59 4.42 7.68 9.69
C ALA A 59 5.76 7.29 9.07
N GLU A 60 6.08 5.98 9.04
CA GLU A 60 7.42 5.48 8.65
C GLU A 60 7.58 5.22 7.15
N LEU A 61 6.51 4.75 6.49
CA LEU A 61 6.58 4.34 5.09
C LEU A 61 7.01 5.47 4.13
N PRO A 62 6.60 6.74 4.28
CA PRO A 62 7.05 7.79 3.38
C PRO A 62 8.58 8.01 3.38
N ALA A 63 9.20 7.88 4.55
CA ALA A 63 10.65 8.00 4.69
C ALA A 63 11.37 6.79 4.09
N TYR A 64 10.88 5.57 4.36
CA TYR A 64 11.41 4.35 3.79
C TYR A 64 11.29 4.30 2.26
N ALA A 65 10.12 4.66 1.73
CA ALA A 65 9.81 4.65 0.30
C ALA A 65 10.49 5.79 -0.48
N GLN A 66 11.08 6.77 0.23
CA GLN A 66 11.48 8.06 -0.34
C GLN A 66 10.34 8.71 -1.16
N TRP A 67 9.10 8.48 -0.72
CA TRP A 67 7.89 8.89 -1.44
C TRP A 67 6.85 9.47 -0.47
N PRO A 68 6.48 10.75 -0.57
CA PRO A 68 5.76 11.45 0.50
C PRO A 68 4.26 11.16 0.57
N THR A 69 3.67 10.50 -0.43
CA THR A 69 2.20 10.44 -0.61
C THR A 69 1.63 9.02 -0.67
N PHE A 70 0.31 8.92 -0.57
CA PHE A 70 -0.47 7.69 -0.71
C PHE A 70 -1.56 7.90 -1.77
N PRO A 71 -1.94 6.88 -2.55
CA PRO A 71 -1.53 5.47 -2.43
C PRO A 71 -0.12 5.16 -2.97
N GLN A 72 0.49 4.07 -2.49
CA GLN A 72 1.80 3.57 -2.97
C GLN A 72 1.66 2.13 -3.43
N LEU A 73 2.01 1.87 -4.70
CA LEU A 73 2.05 0.54 -5.28
C LEU A 73 3.47 -0.01 -5.21
N TRP A 74 3.60 -1.20 -4.67
CA TRP A 74 4.82 -1.98 -4.62
C TRP A 74 4.61 -3.28 -5.40
N SER A 75 5.58 -3.64 -6.23
CA SER A 75 5.55 -4.89 -6.99
C SER A 75 6.93 -5.51 -7.02
N LYS A 76 7.02 -6.85 -6.97
CA LYS A 76 8.28 -7.61 -7.04
C LYS A 76 8.97 -7.60 -8.42
N ALA A 77 8.72 -6.58 -9.23
CA ALA A 77 9.34 -6.38 -10.53
C ALA A 77 10.27 -5.16 -10.48
N SER A 78 11.34 -5.25 -9.67
CA SER A 78 12.66 -4.61 -9.78
C SER A 78 13.36 -4.61 -8.42
#